data_AF-A0A6B9IPA3-F1
#
_entry.id   AF-A0A6B9IPA3-F1
#
_cell.length_a   1.000
_cell.length_b   1.000
_cell.length_c   1.000
_cell.angle_alpha   90.00
_cell.angle_beta   90.00
_cell.angle_gamma   90.00
#
_symmetry.space_group_name_H-M   'P 1'
#
loop_
_entity.id
_entity.type
_entity.pdbx_description
1 polymer ?
#
loop_
_entity_poly.entity_id
_entity_poly.type
_entity_poly.pdbx_seq_one_letter_code
_entity_poly.pdbx_strand_id
1 'polypeptide(L)'
;MTYLVSVFLLGLVVGLVAVASNPAPYFAALGLVVAAGVGCGVLVGHGGSFLSLVLFLIYLGGMLVVFAYSAALAAEPFPESWGDRSVVGYVLVYLLGVGAVGWWLYEGWYEASWVVADGAKEFFMLRGDASGVAMMYSLGGGMLIVCAWVLLLTLFVVLELTRGLSRGALRAV
;
A
#
# COMPACT_ATOMS: atom_id res chain seq x y z
N MET A 1 -6.80 4.88 -22.43
CA MET A 1 -6.81 4.17 -21.14
C MET A 1 -5.46 3.52 -20.83
N THR A 2 -4.83 2.85 -21.79
CA THR A 2 -3.51 2.22 -21.63
C THR A 2 -2.43 3.16 -21.09
N TYR A 3 -2.18 4.31 -21.74
CA TYR A 3 -1.18 5.28 -21.28
C TYR A 3 -1.43 5.81 -19.86
N LEU A 4 -2.69 6.02 -19.48
CA LEU A 4 -3.06 6.50 -18.15
C LEU A 4 -2.73 5.44 -17.08
N VAL A 5 -3.08 4.17 -17.33
CA VAL A 5 -2.73 3.07 -16.43
C VAL A 5 -1.21 2.87 -16.37
N SER A 6 -0.49 3.00 -17.50
CA SER A 6 0.97 2.94 -17.53
C SER A 6 1.60 4.06 -16.69
N VAL A 7 1.08 5.29 -16.77
CA VAL A 7 1.53 6.41 -15.92
C VAL A 7 1.27 6.11 -14.44
N PHE A 8 0.12 5.53 -14.08
CA PHE A 8 -0.14 5.13 -12.70
C PHE A 8 0.78 4.00 -12.21
N LEU A 9 1.10 3.03 -13.06
CA LEU A 9 2.05 1.96 -12.71
C LEU A 9 3.48 2.50 -12.52
N LEU A 10 3.93 3.42 -13.40
CA LEU A 10 5.21 4.11 -13.21
C LEU A 10 5.20 4.94 -11.92
N GLY A 11 4.11 5.66 -11.66
CA GLY A 11 3.91 6.39 -10.41
C GLY A 11 3.94 5.48 -9.19
N LEU A 12 3.38 4.27 -9.29
CA LEU A 12 3.39 3.26 -8.22
C LEU A 12 4.82 2.80 -7.93
N VAL A 13 5.61 2.51 -8.97
CA VAL A 13 7.03 2.16 -8.84
C VAL A 13 7.80 3.30 -8.16
N VAL A 14 7.63 4.54 -8.62
CA VAL A 14 8.31 5.70 -8.02
C VAL A 14 7.90 5.89 -6.56
N GLY A 15 6.61 5.75 -6.23
CA GLY A 15 6.10 5.82 -4.86
C GLY A 15 6.62 4.72 -3.94
N LEU A 16 6.86 3.51 -4.47
CA LEU A 16 7.49 2.43 -3.71
C LEU A 16 9.00 2.66 -3.53
N VAL A 17 9.69 3.14 -4.55
CA VAL A 17 11.12 3.50 -4.46
C VAL A 17 11.34 4.59 -3.42
N ALA A 18 10.47 5.59 -3.40
CA ALA A 18 10.43 6.66 -2.41
C ALA A 18 10.39 6.16 -0.95
N VAL A 19 9.76 5.01 -0.71
CA VAL A 19 9.62 4.41 0.61
C VAL A 19 10.78 3.47 0.89
N ALA A 20 11.19 2.69 -0.13
CA ALA A 20 12.29 1.75 -0.06
C ALA A 20 13.65 2.43 0.14
N SER A 21 13.83 3.67 -0.33
CA SER A 21 15.03 4.48 -0.10
C SER A 21 15.23 4.90 1.36
N ASN A 22 14.32 4.49 2.25
CA ASN A 22 14.40 4.63 3.70
C ASN A 22 14.66 6.07 4.18
N PRO A 23 13.92 7.08 3.67
CA PRO A 23 13.99 8.43 4.23
C PRO A 23 13.32 8.47 5.61
N ALA A 24 13.41 9.61 6.32
CA ALA A 24 12.73 9.77 7.60
C ALA A 24 11.21 9.44 7.49
N PRO A 25 10.59 8.88 8.55
CA PRO A 25 9.25 8.28 8.47
C PRO A 25 8.16 9.17 7.89
N TYR A 26 8.18 10.48 8.15
CA TYR A 26 7.17 11.40 7.59
C TYR A 26 7.33 11.64 6.08
N PHE A 27 8.56 11.61 5.55
CA PHE A 27 8.80 11.63 4.10
C PHE A 27 8.42 10.29 3.45
N ALA A 28 8.71 9.18 4.13
CA ALA A 28 8.27 7.86 3.68
C ALA A 28 6.74 7.77 3.63
N ALA A 29 6.04 8.37 4.60
CA ALA A 29 4.58 8.44 4.61
C ALA A 29 4.04 9.13 3.34
N LEU A 30 4.65 10.23 2.88
CA LEU A 30 4.26 10.88 1.63
C LEU A 30 4.43 9.97 0.42
N GLY A 31 5.53 9.20 0.36
CA GLY A 31 5.73 8.18 -0.68
C GLY A 31 4.63 7.11 -0.66
N LEU A 32 4.23 6.64 0.53
CA LEU A 32 3.11 5.70 0.70
C LEU A 32 1.77 6.30 0.26
N VAL A 33 1.51 7.59 0.54
CA VAL A 33 0.30 8.29 0.08
C VAL A 33 0.24 8.29 -1.44
N VAL A 34 1.34 8.64 -2.10
CA VAL A 34 1.43 8.65 -3.57
C VAL A 34 1.21 7.24 -4.12
N ALA A 35 1.91 6.23 -3.58
CA ALA A 35 1.80 4.84 -4.01
C ALA A 35 0.38 4.29 -3.88
N ALA A 36 -0.29 4.55 -2.75
CA ALA A 36 -1.67 4.14 -2.53
C ALA A 36 -2.65 4.90 -3.45
N GLY A 37 -2.46 6.20 -3.65
CA GLY A 37 -3.31 7.01 -4.53
C GLY A 37 -3.25 6.56 -6.00
N VAL A 38 -2.04 6.37 -6.55
CA VAL A 38 -1.89 5.84 -7.92
C VAL A 38 -2.32 4.39 -8.02
N GLY A 39 -2.11 3.58 -6.96
CA GLY A 39 -2.62 2.21 -6.85
C GLY A 39 -4.16 2.14 -6.91
N CYS A 40 -4.87 3.04 -6.23
CA CYS A 40 -6.31 3.20 -6.39
C CYS A 40 -6.68 3.52 -7.85
N GLY A 41 -5.91 4.38 -8.52
CA GLY A 41 -6.10 4.70 -9.93
C GLY A 41 -5.98 3.49 -10.85
N VAL A 42 -4.99 2.62 -10.61
CA VAL A 42 -4.84 1.34 -11.32
C VAL A 42 -6.06 0.44 -11.09
N LEU A 43 -6.49 0.27 -9.84
CA LEU A 43 -7.64 -0.57 -9.49
C LEU A 43 -8.92 -0.08 -10.16
N VAL A 44 -9.21 1.21 -10.08
CA VAL A 44 -10.38 1.82 -10.74
C VAL A 44 -10.31 1.62 -12.25
N GLY A 45 -9.13 1.77 -12.84
CA GLY A 45 -8.89 1.54 -14.27
C GLY A 45 -9.20 0.10 -14.74
N HIS A 46 -9.19 -0.87 -13.83
CA HIS A 46 -9.40 -2.29 -14.13
C HIS A 46 -10.78 -2.87 -13.76
N GLY A 47 -11.65 -2.14 -13.06
CA GLY A 47 -12.85 -2.79 -12.49
C GLY A 47 -13.06 -2.57 -11.00
N GLY A 48 -11.97 -2.28 -10.30
CA GLY A 48 -11.83 -2.49 -8.87
C GLY A 48 -12.34 -1.34 -7.99
N SER A 49 -13.54 -0.82 -8.23
CA SER A 49 -14.02 0.37 -7.51
C SER A 49 -14.18 0.12 -6.00
N PHE A 50 -14.71 -1.04 -5.60
CA PHE A 50 -14.86 -1.35 -4.18
C PHE A 50 -13.49 -1.53 -3.53
N LEU A 51 -12.60 -2.32 -4.16
CA LEU A 51 -11.27 -2.57 -3.61
C LEU A 51 -10.43 -1.29 -3.53
N SER A 52 -10.59 -0.37 -4.49
CA SER A 52 -9.94 0.94 -4.45
C SER A 52 -10.38 1.79 -3.26
N LEU A 53 -11.67 1.78 -2.91
CA LEU A 53 -12.20 2.49 -1.75
C LEU A 53 -11.72 1.85 -0.44
N VAL A 54 -11.66 0.52 -0.37
CA VAL A 54 -11.11 -0.19 0.79
C VAL A 54 -9.64 0.14 0.99
N LEU A 55 -8.83 0.16 -0.08
CA LEU A 55 -7.42 0.58 -0.02
C LEU A 55 -7.33 2.02 0.48
N PHE A 56 -8.09 2.95 -0.11
CA PHE A 56 -8.08 4.35 0.29
C PHE A 56 -8.45 4.52 1.78
N LEU A 57 -9.54 3.89 2.23
CA LEU A 57 -10.06 4.05 3.59
C LEU A 57 -9.16 3.38 4.64
N ILE A 58 -8.75 2.13 4.43
CA ILE A 58 -8.00 1.38 5.43
C ILE A 58 -6.52 1.79 5.41
N TYR A 59 -5.93 1.94 4.22
CA TYR A 59 -4.51 2.26 4.10
C TYR A 59 -4.24 3.74 4.36
N LEU A 60 -4.85 4.65 3.58
CA LEU A 60 -4.62 6.09 3.76
C LEU A 60 -5.34 6.62 5.00
N GLY A 61 -6.61 6.23 5.22
CA GLY A 61 -7.42 6.75 6.32
C GLY A 61 -7.08 6.12 7.68
N GLY A 62 -6.79 4.82 7.71
CA GLY A 62 -6.51 4.09 8.96
C GLY A 62 -5.02 4.06 9.28
N MET A 63 -4.28 3.26 8.53
CA MET A 63 -2.89 2.92 8.88
C MET A 63 -1.94 4.10 8.74
N LEU A 64 -2.06 4.92 7.69
CA LEU A 64 -1.19 6.08 7.53
C LEU A 64 -1.41 7.16 8.58
N VAL A 65 -2.63 7.34 9.09
CA VAL A 65 -2.89 8.32 10.16
C VAL A 65 -2.20 7.89 11.46
N VAL A 66 -2.30 6.61 11.83
CA VAL A 66 -1.60 6.05 12.99
C VAL A 66 -0.08 6.10 12.78
N PHE A 67 0.40 5.80 11.57
CA PHE A 67 1.82 5.89 11.22
C PHE A 67 2.34 7.32 11.35
N ALA A 68 1.61 8.32 10.82
CA ALA A 68 1.99 9.73 10.92
C ALA A 68 2.00 10.22 12.37
N TYR A 69 1.05 9.78 13.20
CA TYR A 69 1.03 10.09 14.63
C TYR A 69 2.25 9.53 15.35
N SER A 70 2.59 8.26 15.12
CA SER A 70 3.80 7.63 15.70
C SER A 70 5.09 8.26 15.18
N ALA A 71 5.14 8.61 13.89
CA ALA A 71 6.27 9.30 13.28
C ALA A 71 6.51 10.68 13.90
N ALA A 72 5.43 11.40 14.23
CA ALA A 72 5.51 12.68 14.92
C ALA A 72 6.04 12.53 16.36
N LEU A 73 5.67 11.45 17.06
CA LEU A 73 6.21 11.15 18.39
C LEU A 73 7.68 10.74 18.37
N ALA A 74 8.15 10.14 17.28
CA ALA A 74 9.53 9.71 17.08
C ALA A 74 10.37 10.71 16.26
N ALA A 75 9.91 11.96 16.11
CA ALA A 75 10.57 12.94 15.27
C ALA A 75 11.94 13.36 15.85
N GLU A 76 13.00 13.03 15.14
CA GLU A 76 14.36 13.49 15.45
C GLU A 76 14.60 14.93 14.97
N PRO A 77 15.47 15.72 15.64
CA PRO A 77 15.71 17.12 15.30
C PRO A 77 16.42 17.32 13.94
N PHE A 78 17.15 16.31 13.44
CA PHE A 78 17.80 16.34 12.13
C PHE A 78 17.38 15.13 11.30
N PRO A 79 16.15 15.15 10.77
CA PRO A 79 15.61 14.02 10.05
C PRO A 79 16.25 13.87 8.66
N GLU A 80 16.55 12.64 8.28
CA GLU A 80 17.03 12.32 6.93
C GLU A 80 15.99 12.69 5.87
N SER A 81 16.31 13.71 5.10
CA SER A 81 15.52 14.23 4.00
C SER A 81 15.79 13.48 2.71
N TRP A 82 14.87 13.62 1.75
CA TRP A 82 15.09 13.12 0.39
C TRP A 82 16.33 13.70 -0.30
N GLY A 83 16.82 14.87 0.14
CA GLY A 83 18.01 15.50 -0.42
C GLY A 83 19.32 14.96 0.16
N ASP A 84 19.27 14.10 1.18
CA ASP A 84 20.46 13.56 1.79
C ASP A 84 21.18 12.57 0.87
N ARG A 85 22.51 12.65 0.90
CA ARG A 85 23.37 11.88 -0.02
C ARG A 85 23.14 10.37 0.08
N SER A 86 22.84 9.87 1.28
CA SER A 86 22.50 8.47 1.53
C SER A 86 21.21 8.06 0.81
N VAL A 87 20.12 8.81 1.04
CA VAL A 87 18.80 8.55 0.45
C VAL A 87 18.85 8.68 -1.07
N VAL A 88 19.49 9.72 -1.61
CA VAL A 88 19.68 9.89 -3.06
C VAL A 88 20.44 8.72 -3.66
N GLY A 89 21.48 8.23 -2.97
CA GLY A 89 22.21 7.03 -3.37
C GLY A 89 21.30 5.80 -3.47
N TYR A 90 20.45 5.56 -2.48
CA TYR A 90 19.47 4.47 -2.50
C TYR A 90 18.46 4.62 -3.63
N VAL A 91 17.90 5.82 -3.84
CA VAL A 91 16.95 6.10 -4.92
C VAL A 91 17.57 5.76 -6.28
N LEU A 92 18.82 6.19 -6.53
CA LEU A 92 19.52 5.89 -7.77
C LEU A 92 19.73 4.39 -7.97
N VAL A 93 20.17 3.67 -6.93
CA VAL A 93 20.37 2.22 -7.00
C VAL A 93 19.05 1.50 -7.30
N TYR A 94 17.96 1.87 -6.62
CA TYR A 94 16.66 1.25 -6.84
C TYR A 94 16.09 1.56 -8.22
N LEU A 95 16.19 2.81 -8.70
CA LEU A 95 15.72 3.17 -10.04
C LEU A 95 16.54 2.48 -11.13
N LEU A 96 17.86 2.42 -11.00
CA LEU A 96 18.72 1.71 -11.94
C LEU A 96 18.45 0.21 -11.91
N GLY A 97 18.25 -0.38 -10.72
CA GLY A 97 17.92 -1.79 -10.56
C GLY A 97 16.58 -2.14 -11.22
N VAL A 98 15.52 -1.39 -10.92
CA VAL A 98 14.19 -1.60 -11.51
C VAL A 98 14.24 -1.34 -13.03
N GLY A 99 14.95 -0.32 -13.48
CA GLY A 99 15.14 -0.02 -14.90
C GLY A 99 15.90 -1.12 -15.64
N ALA A 100 16.98 -1.65 -15.07
CA ALA A 100 17.74 -2.75 -15.64
C ALA A 100 16.89 -4.04 -15.72
N VAL A 101 16.18 -4.38 -14.66
CA VAL A 101 15.25 -5.53 -14.66
C VAL A 101 14.15 -5.33 -15.69
N GLY A 102 13.56 -4.14 -15.76
CA GLY A 102 12.55 -3.80 -16.76
C GLY A 102 13.07 -3.91 -18.20
N TRP A 103 14.32 -3.48 -18.44
CA TRP A 103 14.98 -3.62 -19.74
C TRP A 103 15.27 -5.08 -20.11
N TRP A 104 15.76 -5.88 -19.16
CA TRP A 104 15.99 -7.31 -19.36
C TRP A 104 14.71 -8.07 -19.67
N LEU A 105 13.60 -7.67 -19.04
CA LEU A 105 12.29 -8.27 -19.24
C LEU A 105 11.55 -7.70 -20.47
N TYR A 106 12.09 -6.69 -21.15
CA TYR A 106 11.40 -5.95 -22.21
C TYR A 106 11.10 -6.80 -23.45
N GLU A 107 11.91 -7.82 -23.73
CA GLU A 107 11.67 -8.75 -24.85
C GLU A 107 10.42 -9.58 -24.59
N GLY A 108 9.28 -9.16 -25.16
CA GLY A 108 8.00 -9.87 -25.09
C GLY A 108 6.82 -9.06 -24.50
N TRP A 109 7.02 -7.80 -24.10
CA TRP A 109 5.94 -6.96 -23.52
C TRP A 109 4.89 -6.49 -24.53
N TYR A 110 5.11 -6.71 -25.83
CA TYR A 110 4.26 -6.23 -26.91
C TYR A 110 2.95 -7.01 -27.11
N GLU A 111 2.69 -8.09 -26.38
CA GLU A 111 1.51 -8.95 -26.60
C GLU A 111 0.49 -9.02 -25.46
N ALA A 112 0.68 -8.29 -24.36
CA ALA A 112 -0.33 -8.31 -23.29
C ALA A 112 -1.45 -7.33 -23.63
N SER A 113 -2.57 -7.86 -24.11
CA SER A 113 -3.81 -7.09 -24.27
C SER A 113 -4.13 -6.40 -22.94
N TRP A 114 -3.97 -5.07 -22.87
CA TRP A 114 -4.45 -4.24 -21.77
C TRP A 114 -5.98 -4.10 -21.86
N VAL A 115 -6.67 -5.20 -22.16
CA VAL A 115 -8.11 -5.30 -22.19
C VAL A 115 -8.56 -5.23 -20.74
N VAL A 116 -9.20 -4.13 -20.40
CA VAL A 116 -9.95 -3.98 -19.16
C VAL A 116 -10.87 -5.19 -19.07
N ALA A 117 -10.75 -5.99 -18.00
CA ALA A 117 -11.49 -7.25 -17.84
C ALA A 117 -13.03 -7.07 -17.93
N ASP A 118 -13.53 -5.84 -17.75
CA ASP A 118 -14.93 -5.45 -17.94
C ASP A 118 -15.37 -5.33 -19.41
N GLY A 119 -14.46 -5.14 -20.37
CA GLY A 119 -14.81 -4.94 -21.79
C GLY A 119 -15.44 -6.16 -22.46
N ALA A 120 -15.29 -7.36 -21.87
CA ALA A 120 -15.93 -8.59 -22.33
C ALA A 120 -17.25 -8.93 -21.59
N LYS A 121 -17.63 -8.13 -20.57
CA LYS A 121 -18.75 -8.41 -19.65
C LYS A 121 -19.87 -7.37 -19.75
N GLU A 122 -20.12 -6.82 -20.93
CA GLU A 122 -21.19 -5.83 -21.17
C GLU A 122 -22.61 -6.33 -20.79
N PHE A 123 -22.78 -7.61 -20.46
CA PHE A 123 -24.06 -8.23 -20.07
C PHE A 123 -24.27 -8.41 -18.55
N PHE A 124 -23.31 -8.09 -17.69
CA PHE A 124 -23.48 -8.21 -16.23
C PHE A 124 -23.78 -6.86 -15.59
N MET A 125 -24.98 -6.70 -15.02
CA MET A 125 -25.37 -5.48 -14.26
C MET A 125 -24.63 -5.34 -12.91
N LEU A 126 -23.99 -6.42 -12.44
CA LEU A 126 -23.25 -6.45 -11.18
C LEU A 126 -21.75 -6.60 -11.46
N ARG A 127 -20.98 -5.61 -11.02
CA ARG A 127 -19.52 -5.63 -11.11
C ARG A 127 -18.97 -6.76 -10.23
N GLY A 128 -17.95 -7.46 -10.73
CA GLY A 128 -17.35 -8.61 -10.05
C GLY A 128 -16.97 -8.33 -8.60
N ASP A 129 -16.39 -7.15 -8.34
CA ASP A 129 -16.06 -6.63 -7.01
C ASP A 129 -17.22 -6.71 -6.01
N ALA A 130 -18.39 -6.17 -6.36
CA ALA A 130 -19.53 -6.11 -5.45
C ALA A 130 -20.11 -7.52 -5.18
N SER A 131 -20.14 -8.36 -6.22
CA SER A 131 -20.58 -9.76 -6.07
C SER A 131 -19.61 -10.59 -5.21
N GLY A 132 -18.30 -10.32 -5.29
CA GLY A 132 -17.28 -10.96 -4.47
C GLY A 132 -17.46 -10.67 -2.98
N VAL A 133 -17.79 -9.42 -2.63
CA VAL A 133 -18.08 -9.02 -1.25
C VAL A 133 -19.32 -9.76 -0.72
N ALA A 134 -20.37 -9.89 -1.51
CA ALA A 134 -21.56 -10.65 -1.11
C ALA A 134 -21.21 -12.13 -0.83
N MET A 135 -20.33 -12.73 -1.64
CA MET A 135 -19.87 -14.11 -1.45
C MET A 135 -19.00 -14.30 -0.20
N MET A 136 -18.26 -13.27 0.24
CA MET A 136 -17.53 -13.31 1.51
C MET A 136 -18.47 -13.49 2.71
N TYR A 137 -19.64 -12.85 2.69
CA TYR A 137 -20.60 -12.97 3.78
C TYR A 137 -21.46 -14.24 3.71
N SER A 138 -21.64 -14.83 2.53
CA SER A 138 -22.43 -16.06 2.37
C SER A 138 -21.61 -17.32 2.64
N LEU A 139 -20.57 -17.58 1.84
CA LEU A 139 -19.74 -18.78 1.92
C LEU A 139 -18.45 -18.56 2.71
N GLY A 140 -17.99 -17.31 2.82
CA GLY A 140 -16.74 -16.95 3.50
C GLY A 140 -16.83 -16.80 5.02
N GLY A 141 -17.97 -17.13 5.65
CA GLY A 141 -18.20 -16.90 7.07
C GLY A 141 -17.15 -17.52 8.00
N GLY A 142 -16.65 -18.72 7.69
CA GLY A 142 -15.56 -19.34 8.45
C GLY A 142 -14.28 -18.52 8.46
N MET A 143 -13.88 -17.97 7.31
CA MET A 143 -12.72 -17.09 7.19
C MET A 143 -12.93 -15.78 7.97
N LEU A 144 -14.14 -15.20 7.92
CA LEU A 144 -14.49 -13.99 8.66
C LEU A 144 -14.36 -14.19 10.18
N ILE A 145 -14.80 -15.33 10.71
CA ILE A 145 -14.65 -15.66 12.13
C ILE A 145 -13.17 -15.74 12.52
N VAL A 146 -12.34 -16.41 11.70
CA VAL A 146 -10.89 -16.49 11.95
C VAL A 146 -10.24 -15.11 11.90
N CYS A 147 -10.57 -14.28 10.91
CA CYS A 147 -10.08 -12.90 10.82
C CYS A 147 -10.46 -12.06 12.04
N ALA A 148 -11.73 -12.11 12.47
CA ALA A 148 -12.19 -11.39 13.66
C ALA A 148 -11.49 -11.86 14.92
N TRP A 149 -11.28 -13.18 15.06
CA TRP A 149 -10.55 -13.76 16.19
C TRP A 149 -9.09 -13.29 16.22
N VAL A 150 -8.38 -13.32 15.08
CA VAL A 150 -7.00 -12.83 14.99
C VAL A 150 -6.92 -11.34 15.34
N LEU A 151 -7.84 -10.51 14.82
CA LEU A 151 -7.87 -9.08 15.16
C LEU A 151 -8.10 -8.85 16.67
N LEU A 152 -8.99 -9.60 17.30
CA LEU A 152 -9.23 -9.53 18.74
C LEU A 152 -8.00 -9.97 19.56
N LEU A 153 -7.30 -11.03 19.13
CA LEU A 153 -6.04 -11.42 19.75
C LEU A 153 -4.96 -10.35 19.57
N THR A 154 -4.84 -9.74 18.38
CA THR A 154 -3.86 -8.65 18.17
C THR A 154 -4.15 -7.45 19.06
N LEU A 155 -5.42 -7.12 19.31
CA LEU A 155 -5.80 -6.07 20.25
C LEU A 155 -5.30 -6.38 21.67
N PHE A 156 -5.49 -7.61 22.16
CA PHE A 156 -4.96 -7.98 23.48
C PHE A 156 -3.44 -7.94 23.54
N VAL A 157 -2.75 -8.40 22.48
CA VAL A 157 -1.30 -8.31 22.38
C VAL A 157 -0.84 -6.86 22.47
N VAL A 158 -1.43 -5.95 21.69
CA VAL A 158 -1.08 -4.52 21.71
C VAL A 158 -1.39 -3.88 23.07
N LEU A 159 -2.51 -4.24 23.71
CA LEU A 159 -2.85 -3.74 25.05
C LEU A 159 -1.84 -4.19 26.11
N GLU A 160 -1.41 -5.45 26.10
CA GLU A 160 -0.40 -5.94 27.05
C GLU A 160 0.99 -5.35 26.77
N LEU A 161 1.38 -5.20 25.50
CA LEU A 161 2.65 -4.55 25.14
C LEU A 161 2.70 -3.08 25.61
N THR A 162 1.60 -2.34 25.44
CA THR A 162 1.52 -0.93 25.85
C THR A 162 1.34 -0.76 27.37
N ARG A 163 0.75 -1.74 28.07
CA ARG A 163 0.66 -1.77 29.55
C ARG A 163 2.02 -1.87 30.25
N GLY A 164 3.07 -2.34 29.56
CA GLY A 164 4.43 -2.50 30.09
C GLY A 164 5.08 -1.22 30.65
N LEU A 165 4.60 -0.03 30.26
CA LEU A 165 5.02 1.25 30.85
C LEU A 165 4.66 1.36 32.34
N SER A 166 3.64 0.64 32.81
CA SER A 166 3.17 0.68 34.20
C SER A 166 3.72 -0.44 35.09
N ARG A 167 4.10 -1.61 34.53
CA ARG A 167 4.66 -2.77 35.23
C ARG A 167 5.62 -3.54 34.31
N GLY A 168 6.93 -3.30 34.43
CA GLY A 168 7.97 -4.02 33.67
C GLY A 168 9.37 -3.39 33.79
N ALA A 169 10.40 -4.14 33.37
CA ALA A 169 11.81 -3.73 33.38
C ALA A 169 12.17 -2.62 32.36
N LEU A 170 11.21 -2.21 31.52
CA LEU A 170 11.31 -1.13 30.52
C LEU A 170 10.77 0.21 31.06
N ARG A 171 10.86 0.46 32.37
CA ARG A 171 10.75 1.83 32.86
C ARG A 171 11.93 2.61 32.26
N ALA A 172 11.64 3.52 31.33
CA ALA A 172 12.53 4.64 31.09
C ALA A 172 12.68 5.37 32.44
N VAL A 173 13.89 5.34 32.99
CA VAL A 173 14.34 6.28 34.02
C VAL A 173 14.50 7.64 33.38
#